data_AF-A0A418SNR7-F1
#
_entry.id   AF-A0A418SNR7-F1
#
_cell.length_a   1.000
_cell.length_b   1.000
_cell.length_c   1.000
_cell.angle_alpha   90.00
_cell.angle_beta   90.00
_cell.angle_gamma   90.00
#
_symmetry.space_group_name_H-M   'P 1'
#
loop_
_entity.id
_entity.type
_entity.pdbx_description
1 polymer ?
#
loop_
_entity_poly.entity_id
_entity_poly.type
_entity_poly.pdbx_seq_one_letter_code
_entity_poly.pdbx_strand_id
1 'polypeptide(L)'
;MGWLMVNTLNQAVDVEDINFNKIGKINVGEAYGSFGQHTSPQYLKIRFRNSSGSVQTGYLFADWGGAAGDVDTPWTNLHVGTVTLKDYSTLNNVTHKIYNVRRSTNIYKPDGTTIIDTISAGGQVAMMSSYAGESGTSNPDWMLIHYYKKTSSSAWQSILGSVSEFNLYHGFVPIGLNHGSTKSTLSVYGNW
;
A
#
# COMPACT_ATOMS: atom_id res chain seq x y z
N MET A 1 -1.75 -5.08 10.86
CA MET A 1 -1.39 -4.71 9.48
C MET A 1 -2.28 -3.56 9.05
N GLY A 2 -1.78 -2.69 8.18
CA GLY A 2 -2.60 -1.67 7.52
C GLY A 2 -3.13 -2.15 6.17
N TRP A 3 -3.85 -1.28 5.47
CA TRP A 3 -4.34 -1.48 4.12
C TRP A 3 -4.07 -0.27 3.24
N LEU A 4 -3.74 -0.51 1.98
CA LEU A 4 -3.66 0.49 0.93
C LEU A 4 -5.03 0.66 0.31
N MET A 5 -5.47 1.91 0.25
CA MET A 5 -6.80 2.30 -0.21
C MET A 5 -6.69 3.33 -1.32
N VAL A 6 -7.76 3.47 -2.11
CA VAL A 6 -7.96 4.57 -3.05
C VAL A 6 -9.35 5.14 -2.82
N ASN A 7 -9.46 6.46 -2.74
CA ASN A 7 -10.75 7.13 -2.77
C ASN A 7 -11.37 6.95 -4.17
N THR A 8 -12.36 6.06 -4.24
CA THR A 8 -13.11 5.77 -5.47
C THR A 8 -14.50 6.39 -5.47
N LEU A 9 -14.81 7.25 -4.50
CA LEU A 9 -16.04 8.04 -4.53
C LEU A 9 -16.02 9.07 -5.64
N ASN A 10 -17.21 9.57 -5.97
CA ASN A 10 -17.38 10.73 -6.84
C ASN A 10 -17.16 12.07 -6.11
N GLN A 11 -16.52 12.05 -4.93
CA GLN A 11 -16.24 13.25 -4.14
C GLN A 11 -14.98 13.13 -3.29
N ALA A 12 -14.42 14.27 -2.90
CA ALA A 12 -13.33 14.32 -1.93
C ALA A 12 -13.85 14.07 -0.51
N VAL A 13 -13.02 13.44 0.33
CA VAL A 13 -13.30 13.24 1.75
C VAL A 13 -12.35 14.09 2.59
N ASP A 14 -12.87 14.72 3.63
CA ASP A 14 -12.08 15.56 4.52
C ASP A 14 -11.25 14.70 5.48
N VAL A 15 -10.03 15.17 5.75
CA VAL A 15 -9.11 14.53 6.71
C VAL A 15 -8.91 15.46 7.88
N GLU A 16 -9.02 14.92 9.08
CA GLU A 16 -8.91 15.66 10.33
C GLU A 16 -7.68 15.23 11.15
N ASP A 17 -7.27 16.07 12.10
CA ASP A 17 -6.34 15.70 13.16
C ASP A 17 -7.06 15.01 14.34
N ILE A 18 -6.32 14.70 15.41
CA ILE A 18 -6.88 14.08 16.61
C ILE A 18 -7.86 14.98 17.38
N ASN A 19 -7.85 16.29 17.10
CA ASN A 19 -8.72 17.29 17.71
C ASN A 19 -9.88 17.66 16.77
N PHE A 20 -10.12 16.89 15.71
CA PHE A 20 -11.19 17.09 14.72
C PHE A 20 -11.05 18.38 13.91
N ASN A 21 -9.84 18.95 13.82
CA ASN A 21 -9.59 20.05 12.91
C ASN A 21 -9.25 19.51 11.52
N LYS A 22 -9.84 20.10 10.49
CA LYS A 22 -9.52 19.75 9.11
C LYS A 22 -8.05 20.07 8.79
N ILE A 23 -7.30 19.04 8.41
CA ILE A 23 -5.87 19.12 8.03
C ILE A 23 -5.61 18.73 6.58
N GLY A 24 -6.65 18.34 5.85
CA GLY A 24 -6.54 17.99 4.44
C GLY A 24 -7.81 17.39 3.87
N LYS A 25 -7.63 16.76 2.72
CA LYS A 25 -8.65 15.98 2.02
C LYS A 25 -7.99 14.88 1.20
N ILE A 26 -8.72 13.81 0.93
CA ILE A 26 -8.39 12.80 -0.08
C ILE A 26 -9.34 13.02 -1.26
N ASN A 27 -8.80 13.49 -2.39
CA ASN A 27 -9.57 13.69 -3.62
C ASN A 27 -9.82 12.35 -4.32
N VAL A 28 -10.76 12.36 -5.27
CA VAL A 28 -11.08 11.21 -6.11
C VAL A 28 -9.81 10.70 -6.82
N GLY A 29 -9.57 9.39 -6.75
CA GLY A 29 -8.41 8.73 -7.35
C GLY A 29 -7.10 8.84 -6.56
N GLU A 30 -7.15 9.45 -5.37
CA GLU A 30 -6.00 9.52 -4.47
C GLU A 30 -5.90 8.31 -3.55
N ALA A 31 -4.69 7.82 -3.38
CA ALA A 31 -4.35 6.72 -2.51
C ALA A 31 -3.88 7.18 -1.14
N TYR A 32 -4.09 6.32 -0.15
CA TYR A 32 -3.65 6.50 1.22
C TYR A 32 -3.48 5.13 1.90
N GLY A 33 -2.81 5.11 3.05
CA GLY A 33 -2.69 3.92 3.89
C GLY A 33 -3.61 4.00 5.11
N SER A 34 -4.41 2.98 5.40
CA SER A 34 -5.22 2.87 6.62
C SER A 34 -4.59 1.87 7.60
N PHE A 35 -4.64 2.10 8.91
CA PHE A 35 -3.87 1.25 9.85
C PHE A 35 -4.35 1.22 11.30
N GLY A 36 -5.56 1.69 11.56
CA GLY A 36 -6.14 1.61 12.88
C GLY A 36 -7.47 2.33 12.93
N GLN A 37 -8.18 2.14 14.04
CA GLN A 37 -9.43 2.82 14.31
C GLN A 37 -9.29 3.68 15.57
N HIS A 38 -9.95 4.83 15.55
CA HIS A 38 -10.27 5.59 16.75
C HIS A 38 -11.74 5.34 17.06
N THR A 39 -12.07 4.98 18.30
CA THR A 39 -13.40 4.44 18.65
C THR A 39 -14.40 5.49 19.13
N SER A 40 -13.96 6.73 19.38
CA SER A 40 -14.84 7.82 19.78
C SER A 40 -14.31 9.19 19.34
N PRO A 41 -14.87 9.81 18.28
CA PRO A 41 -15.83 9.25 17.31
C PRO A 41 -15.19 8.13 16.49
N GLN A 42 -15.99 7.38 15.73
CA GLN A 42 -15.51 6.33 14.85
C GLN A 42 -14.70 6.94 13.69
N TYR A 43 -13.37 6.86 13.76
CA TYR A 43 -12.47 7.31 12.69
C TYR A 43 -11.55 6.19 12.23
N LEU A 44 -11.23 6.19 10.94
CA LEU A 44 -10.13 5.43 10.37
C LEU A 44 -8.85 6.27 10.46
N LYS A 45 -7.82 5.73 11.11
CA LYS A 45 -6.48 6.34 11.12
C LYS A 45 -5.80 6.07 9.79
N ILE A 46 -5.34 7.14 9.15
CA ILE A 46 -4.76 7.09 7.81
C ILE A 46 -3.39 7.78 7.72
N ARG A 47 -2.60 7.38 6.73
CA ARG A 47 -1.37 8.00 6.28
C ARG A 47 -1.60 8.52 4.87
N PHE A 48 -1.50 9.83 4.69
CA PHE A 48 -1.84 10.48 3.43
C PHE A 48 -0.90 11.63 3.10
N ARG A 49 -0.92 12.05 1.84
CA ARG A 49 -0.26 13.27 1.37
C ARG A 49 -1.26 14.44 1.48
N ASN A 50 -0.93 15.44 2.28
CA ASN A 50 -1.76 16.65 2.40
C ASN A 50 -1.51 17.63 1.23
N SER A 51 -2.26 18.74 1.21
CA SER A 51 -2.17 19.76 0.16
C SER A 51 -0.83 20.50 0.10
N SER A 52 -0.05 20.55 1.20
CA SER A 52 1.31 21.08 1.19
C SER A 52 2.34 20.08 0.65
N GLY A 53 1.91 18.87 0.28
CA GLY A 53 2.79 17.81 -0.19
C GLY A 53 3.55 17.09 0.91
N SER A 54 3.13 17.23 2.17
CA SER A 54 3.69 16.54 3.31
C SER A 54 2.92 15.25 3.57
N VAL A 55 3.64 14.16 3.86
CA VAL A 55 3.02 12.89 4.26
C VAL A 55 2.83 12.90 5.77
N GLN A 56 1.59 12.81 6.22
CA GLN A 56 1.25 12.86 7.64
C GLN A 56 0.15 11.87 8.00
N THR A 57 -0.05 11.70 9.30
CA THR A 57 -1.15 10.92 9.85
C THR A 57 -2.38 11.81 9.97
N GLY A 58 -3.54 11.27 9.65
CA GLY A 58 -4.83 11.93 9.82
C GLY A 58 -5.95 10.93 10.09
N TYR A 59 -7.18 11.44 10.16
CA TYR A 59 -8.35 10.69 10.54
C TYR A 59 -9.46 10.93 9.51
N LEU A 60 -10.03 9.85 8.97
CA LEU A 60 -11.24 9.89 8.14
C LEU A 60 -12.44 9.47 8.98
N PHE A 61 -13.51 10.26 8.95
CA PHE A 61 -14.73 9.91 9.66
C PHE A 61 -15.33 8.64 9.05
N ALA A 62 -15.58 7.64 9.89
CA ALA A 62 -16.13 6.35 9.50
C ALA A 62 -17.58 6.26 9.96
N ASP A 63 -18.50 6.93 9.26
CA ASP A 63 -19.92 6.64 9.50
C ASP A 63 -20.24 5.26 8.93
N TRP A 64 -20.94 4.43 9.70
CA TRP A 64 -21.43 3.09 9.33
C TRP A 64 -22.47 3.11 8.20
N GLY A 65 -22.63 4.25 7.50
CA GLY A 65 -23.49 4.41 6.34
C GLY A 65 -23.00 5.42 5.29
N GLY A 66 -21.70 5.77 5.20
CA GLY A 66 -21.31 6.62 4.06
C GLY A 66 -19.90 7.18 3.89
N ALA A 67 -18.90 6.87 4.73
CA ALA A 67 -17.54 7.43 4.51
C ALA A 67 -16.36 6.48 4.73
N ALA A 68 -16.52 5.35 5.43
CA ALA A 68 -15.44 4.36 5.54
C ALA A 68 -15.88 2.90 5.30
N GLY A 69 -17.20 2.62 5.25
CA GLY A 69 -17.73 1.28 4.97
C GLY A 69 -17.91 0.98 3.47
N ASP A 70 -18.25 1.98 2.66
CA ASP A 70 -18.66 1.82 1.25
C ASP A 70 -17.78 2.59 0.24
N VAL A 71 -16.67 3.18 0.70
CA VAL A 71 -16.11 4.42 0.12
C VAL A 71 -14.74 4.26 -0.53
N ASP A 72 -14.02 3.20 -0.22
CA ASP A 72 -12.65 3.05 -0.66
C ASP A 72 -12.40 1.66 -1.21
N THR A 73 -11.76 1.59 -2.37
CA THR A 73 -11.37 0.32 -2.98
C THR A 73 -10.02 -0.09 -2.43
N PRO A 74 -9.91 -1.21 -1.68
CA PRO A 74 -8.62 -1.76 -1.31
C PRO A 74 -7.81 -2.06 -2.56
N TRP A 75 -6.50 -1.83 -2.51
CA TRP A 75 -5.61 -2.12 -3.63
C TRP A 75 -5.64 -3.61 -4.02
N THR A 76 -6.19 -4.48 -3.17
CA THR A 76 -6.57 -5.85 -3.46
C THR A 76 -7.11 -6.05 -4.87
N ASN A 77 -7.99 -5.17 -5.36
CA ASN A 77 -8.63 -5.32 -6.67
C ASN A 77 -8.01 -4.46 -7.77
N LEU A 78 -7.02 -3.65 -7.42
CA LEU A 78 -6.45 -2.64 -8.30
C LEU A 78 -5.07 -3.08 -8.78
N HIS A 79 -4.92 -4.27 -9.34
CA HIS A 79 -3.64 -4.81 -9.82
C HIS A 79 -3.54 -4.78 -11.35
N VAL A 80 -2.32 -4.80 -11.90
CA VAL A 80 -2.11 -4.80 -13.37
C VAL A 80 -2.16 -6.19 -13.99
N GLY A 81 -2.10 -7.23 -13.17
CA GLY A 81 -2.12 -8.63 -13.61
C GLY A 81 -1.87 -9.58 -12.46
N THR A 82 -1.76 -10.87 -12.78
CA THR A 82 -1.44 -11.91 -11.80
C THR A 82 -0.33 -12.82 -12.31
N VAL A 83 0.34 -13.50 -11.38
CA VAL A 83 1.33 -14.55 -11.67
C VAL A 83 1.24 -15.64 -10.60
N THR A 84 1.39 -16.90 -10.99
CA THR A 84 1.46 -18.02 -10.06
C THR A 84 2.92 -18.29 -9.72
N LEU A 85 3.29 -18.12 -8.45
CA LEU A 85 4.66 -18.29 -7.93
C LEU A 85 4.65 -19.13 -6.66
N LYS A 86 5.81 -19.67 -6.30
CA LYS A 86 5.97 -20.50 -5.10
C LYS A 86 5.75 -19.67 -3.84
N ASP A 87 4.85 -20.08 -2.98
CA ASP A 87 4.85 -19.68 -1.59
C ASP A 87 5.81 -20.59 -0.81
N TYR A 88 6.83 -19.98 -0.22
CA TYR A 88 7.86 -20.70 0.53
C TYR A 88 7.42 -21.06 1.95
N SER A 89 6.29 -20.53 2.43
CA SER A 89 5.72 -20.91 3.73
C SER A 89 4.93 -22.23 3.64
N THR A 90 4.07 -22.37 2.63
CA THR A 90 3.27 -23.59 2.41
C THR A 90 3.90 -24.57 1.41
N LEU A 91 4.97 -24.16 0.73
CA LEU A 91 5.59 -24.89 -0.38
C LEU A 91 4.61 -25.19 -1.52
N ASN A 92 3.54 -24.40 -1.69
CA ASN A 92 2.62 -24.53 -2.82
C ASN A 92 2.79 -23.37 -3.81
N ASN A 93 2.32 -23.54 -5.03
CA ASN A 93 2.22 -22.44 -5.98
C ASN A 93 0.91 -21.67 -5.71
N VAL A 94 1.02 -20.36 -5.53
CA VAL A 94 -0.13 -19.50 -5.22
C VAL A 94 -0.15 -18.27 -6.12
N THR A 95 -1.35 -17.72 -6.32
CA THR A 95 -1.55 -16.53 -7.15
C THR A 95 -1.05 -15.28 -6.43
N HIS A 96 -0.23 -14.49 -7.12
CA HIS A 96 0.23 -13.18 -6.70
C HIS A 96 -0.33 -12.11 -7.64
N LYS A 97 -0.69 -10.96 -7.06
CA LYS A 97 -1.15 -9.76 -7.76
C LYS A 97 0.02 -8.84 -8.05
N ILE A 98 0.10 -8.35 -9.28
CA ILE A 98 1.22 -7.58 -9.80
C ILE A 98 0.91 -6.08 -9.75
N TYR A 99 1.90 -5.29 -9.35
CA TYR A 99 1.89 -3.83 -9.41
C TYR A 99 3.15 -3.33 -10.14
N ASN A 100 3.02 -2.19 -10.81
CA ASN A 100 4.11 -1.59 -11.57
C ASN A 100 4.91 -0.60 -10.70
N VAL A 101 6.20 -0.48 -11.01
CA VAL A 101 7.12 0.45 -10.37
C VAL A 101 7.45 1.58 -11.35
N ARG A 102 7.01 2.80 -11.06
CA ARG A 102 7.27 4.01 -11.86
C ARG A 102 8.65 4.60 -11.60
N ARG A 103 9.08 4.59 -10.35
CA ARG A 103 10.34 5.19 -9.90
C ARG A 103 11.14 4.16 -9.13
N SER A 104 12.46 4.28 -9.21
CA SER A 104 13.35 3.44 -8.44
C SER A 104 12.96 3.47 -6.96
N THR A 105 12.77 2.31 -6.36
CA THR A 105 12.28 2.20 -4.98
C THR A 105 12.97 1.04 -4.27
N ASN A 106 13.23 1.21 -2.98
CA ASN A 106 13.90 0.20 -2.16
C ASN A 106 12.87 -0.80 -1.64
N ILE A 107 13.31 -2.06 -1.53
CA ILE A 107 12.61 -3.12 -0.82
C ILE A 107 13.21 -3.19 0.57
N TYR A 108 12.37 -3.12 1.59
CA TYR A 108 12.76 -3.21 2.99
C TYR A 108 12.34 -4.54 3.58
N LYS A 109 13.12 -5.04 4.55
CA LYS A 109 12.71 -6.12 5.43
C LYS A 109 11.53 -5.69 6.32
N PRO A 110 10.86 -6.64 6.99
CA PRO A 110 9.78 -6.34 7.93
C PRO A 110 10.17 -5.41 9.08
N ASP A 111 11.46 -5.27 9.38
CA ASP A 111 12.00 -4.29 10.34
C ASP A 111 11.85 -2.82 9.88
N GLY A 112 11.48 -2.59 8.61
CA GLY A 112 11.28 -1.28 8.02
C GLY A 112 12.55 -0.46 7.79
N THR A 113 13.74 -1.01 8.05
CA THR A 113 15.01 -0.29 8.02
C THR A 113 16.06 -0.97 7.16
N THR A 114 16.13 -2.30 7.16
CA THR A 114 17.09 -3.05 6.36
C THR A 114 16.64 -3.14 4.91
N ILE A 115 17.47 -2.67 3.98
CA ILE A 115 17.21 -2.78 2.53
C ILE A 115 17.62 -4.18 2.06
N ILE A 116 16.72 -4.84 1.32
CA ILE A 116 16.94 -6.13 0.67
C ILE A 116 17.54 -5.94 -0.71
N ASP A 117 16.92 -5.05 -1.49
CA ASP A 117 17.31 -4.72 -2.85
C ASP A 117 16.62 -3.41 -3.29
N THR A 118 16.91 -2.94 -4.50
CA THR A 118 16.25 -1.82 -5.16
C THR A 118 15.64 -2.28 -6.48
N ILE A 119 14.40 -1.88 -6.71
CA ILE A 119 13.69 -2.13 -7.97
C ILE A 119 13.81 -0.87 -8.82
N SER A 120 14.40 -0.99 -10.01
CA SER A 120 14.51 0.11 -10.96
C SER A 120 13.14 0.52 -11.52
N ALA A 121 13.04 1.77 -11.97
CA ALA A 121 11.87 2.24 -12.72
C ALA A 121 11.56 1.31 -13.90
N GLY A 122 10.27 1.01 -14.11
CA GLY A 122 9.79 0.03 -15.09
C GLY A 122 9.74 -1.41 -14.57
N GLY A 123 10.24 -1.67 -13.35
CA GLY A 123 10.12 -2.97 -12.71
C GLY A 123 8.70 -3.27 -12.21
N GLN A 124 8.55 -4.43 -11.57
CA GLN A 124 7.27 -4.88 -11.02
C GLN A 124 7.46 -5.48 -9.63
N VAL A 125 6.40 -5.42 -8.83
CA VAL A 125 6.30 -6.14 -7.56
C VAL A 125 5.10 -7.07 -7.59
N ALA A 126 5.17 -8.14 -6.82
CA ALA A 126 4.10 -9.10 -6.67
C ALA A 126 3.85 -9.43 -5.20
N MET A 127 2.56 -9.43 -4.86
CA MET A 127 2.02 -9.62 -3.52
C MET A 127 1.08 -10.82 -3.56
N MET A 128 1.19 -11.74 -2.62
CA MET A 128 0.31 -12.91 -2.58
C MET A 128 -1.16 -12.46 -2.42
N SER A 129 -2.07 -13.10 -3.17
CA SER A 129 -3.45 -12.61 -3.32
C SER A 129 -4.24 -12.53 -2.00
N SER A 130 -3.92 -13.39 -1.03
CA SER A 130 -4.52 -13.40 0.31
C SER A 130 -4.13 -12.18 1.17
N TYR A 131 -2.99 -11.57 0.88
CA TYR A 131 -2.48 -10.37 1.57
C TYR A 131 -2.64 -9.11 0.71
N ALA A 132 -3.41 -9.20 -0.37
CA ALA A 132 -3.39 -8.14 -1.37
C ALA A 132 -3.99 -6.85 -0.82
N GLY A 133 -3.25 -5.75 -0.92
CA GLY A 133 -3.62 -4.47 -0.32
C GLY A 133 -3.05 -4.25 1.08
N GLU A 134 -2.44 -5.24 1.74
CA GLU A 134 -1.83 -5.05 3.05
C GLU A 134 -0.61 -4.09 3.04
N SER A 135 -0.48 -3.34 4.13
CA SER A 135 0.64 -2.44 4.38
C SER A 135 1.23 -2.57 5.79
N GLY A 136 2.42 -2.00 5.98
CA GLY A 136 3.12 -2.00 7.25
C GLY A 136 2.35 -1.27 8.37
N THR A 137 2.38 -1.78 9.60
CA THR A 137 1.74 -1.10 10.74
C THR A 137 2.39 0.24 11.06
N SER A 138 3.74 0.30 11.01
CA SER A 138 4.51 1.53 11.28
C SER A 138 4.70 2.41 10.05
N ASN A 139 4.57 1.83 8.86
CA ASN A 139 4.66 2.52 7.56
C ASN A 139 3.46 2.10 6.69
N PRO A 140 2.28 2.67 6.93
CA PRO A 140 1.04 2.18 6.34
C PRO A 140 0.84 2.57 4.88
N ASP A 141 1.74 3.39 4.36
CA ASP A 141 1.92 3.67 2.94
C ASP A 141 2.98 2.77 2.28
N TRP A 142 3.44 1.72 2.94
CA TRP A 142 4.35 0.74 2.35
C TRP A 142 3.63 -0.56 2.05
N MET A 143 3.62 -0.96 0.78
CA MET A 143 2.99 -2.18 0.30
C MET A 143 3.78 -3.41 0.71
N LEU A 144 3.11 -4.42 1.26
CA LEU A 144 3.68 -5.75 1.47
C LEU A 144 3.92 -6.45 0.14
N ILE A 145 5.10 -7.05 -0.05
CA ILE A 145 5.43 -7.79 -1.28
C ILE A 145 6.16 -9.09 -0.96
N HIS A 146 6.05 -10.07 -1.85
CA HIS A 146 6.72 -11.38 -1.74
C HIS A 146 7.76 -11.58 -2.84
N TYR A 147 7.53 -10.91 -3.98
CA TYR A 147 8.33 -11.02 -5.17
C TYR A 147 8.52 -9.66 -5.84
N TYR A 148 9.59 -9.56 -6.61
CA TYR A 148 9.87 -8.41 -7.45
C TYR A 148 10.55 -8.84 -8.75
N LYS A 149 10.48 -7.99 -9.76
CA LYS A 149 11.07 -8.21 -11.07
C LYS A 149 11.74 -6.93 -11.54
N LYS A 150 13.05 -6.99 -11.76
CA LYS A 150 13.85 -5.88 -12.29
C LYS A 150 13.70 -5.81 -13.81
N THR A 151 13.88 -4.63 -14.40
CA THR A 151 13.87 -4.46 -15.86
C THR A 151 15.02 -5.19 -16.56
N SER A 152 16.13 -5.42 -15.86
CA SER A 152 17.28 -6.18 -16.35
C SER A 152 17.07 -7.70 -16.35
N SER A 153 15.94 -8.20 -15.83
CA SER A 153 15.65 -9.62 -15.72
C SER A 153 14.21 -9.94 -16.09
N SER A 154 14.01 -11.03 -16.85
CA SER A 154 12.66 -11.56 -17.10
C SER A 154 12.12 -12.40 -15.94
N ALA A 155 12.97 -12.78 -14.98
CA ALA A 155 12.63 -13.68 -13.88
C ALA A 155 12.13 -12.93 -12.63
N TRP A 156 11.16 -13.54 -11.93
CA TRP A 156 10.72 -13.09 -10.61
C TRP A 156 11.75 -13.50 -9.55
N GLN A 157 12.09 -12.55 -8.69
CA GLN A 157 13.00 -12.72 -7.56
C GLN A 157 12.18 -12.76 -6.27
N SER A 158 12.37 -13.80 -5.48
CA SER A 158 11.71 -13.97 -4.18
C SER A 158 12.42 -13.19 -3.08
N ILE A 159 11.66 -12.77 -2.08
CA ILE A 159 12.17 -12.11 -0.88
C ILE A 159 12.55 -13.16 0.18
N LEU A 160 13.39 -14.11 -0.21
CA LEU A 160 13.87 -15.19 0.65
C LEU A 160 14.75 -14.65 1.79
N GLY A 161 14.70 -15.32 2.95
CA GLY A 161 15.50 -14.95 4.13
C GLY A 161 15.00 -13.72 4.91
N SER A 162 13.86 -13.15 4.53
CA SER A 162 13.19 -12.07 5.23
C SER A 162 11.92 -12.59 5.89
N VAL A 163 11.91 -12.75 7.22
CA VAL A 163 10.82 -13.39 7.96
C VAL A 163 10.31 -12.47 9.07
N SER A 164 9.00 -12.53 9.36
CA SER A 164 8.40 -12.04 10.59
C SER A 164 7.56 -13.14 11.24
N GLU A 165 7.14 -12.93 12.49
CA GLU A 165 6.31 -13.89 13.24
C GLU A 165 4.98 -14.24 12.53
N PHE A 166 4.43 -13.32 11.74
CA PHE A 166 3.10 -13.47 11.16
C PHE A 166 3.13 -13.78 9.66
N ASN A 167 4.19 -13.39 8.95
CA ASN A 167 4.34 -13.61 7.52
C ASN A 167 5.80 -13.98 7.19
N LEU A 168 6.00 -15.14 6.58
CA LEU A 168 7.32 -15.57 6.15
C LEU A 168 7.62 -15.06 4.72
N TYR A 169 8.87 -14.73 4.44
CA TYR A 169 9.38 -14.42 3.09
C TYR A 169 8.70 -13.23 2.40
N HIS A 170 8.56 -12.12 3.14
CA HIS A 170 8.01 -10.87 2.62
C HIS A 170 8.93 -9.68 2.91
N GLY A 171 8.65 -8.59 2.22
CA GLY A 171 9.23 -7.27 2.47
C GLY A 171 8.20 -6.17 2.21
N PHE A 172 8.65 -4.94 2.30
CA PHE A 172 7.82 -3.76 2.08
C PHE A 172 8.43 -2.82 1.06
N VAL A 173 7.59 -2.19 0.26
CA VAL A 173 7.98 -1.15 -0.70
C VAL A 173 7.16 0.12 -0.47
N PRO A 174 7.77 1.31 -0.32
CA PRO A 174 7.03 2.55 -0.23
C PRO A 174 6.23 2.81 -1.51
N ILE A 175 4.93 3.12 -1.40
CA ILE A 175 4.10 3.43 -2.59
C ILE A 175 4.45 4.79 -3.20
N GLY A 176 5.11 5.66 -2.43
CA GLY A 176 5.62 6.95 -2.90
C GLY A 176 4.69 8.14 -2.63
N LEU A 177 3.98 8.17 -1.50
CA LEU A 177 3.16 9.33 -1.09
C LEU A 177 3.96 10.64 -0.96
N ASN A 178 5.28 10.55 -0.82
CA ASN A 178 6.20 11.70 -0.86
C ASN A 178 6.31 12.36 -2.26
N HIS A 179 5.89 11.66 -3.32
CA HIS A 179 5.88 12.18 -4.70
C HIS A 179 4.49 12.59 -5.17
N GLY A 180 3.45 11.95 -4.67
CA GLY A 180 2.07 12.23 -5.01
C GLY A 180 1.15 11.11 -4.53
N SER A 181 -0.14 11.32 -4.69
CA SER A 181 -1.21 10.46 -4.17
C SER A 181 -2.00 9.76 -5.28
N THR A 182 -1.88 10.18 -6.53
CA THR A 182 -2.62 9.57 -7.66
C THR A 182 -1.80 8.48 -8.35
N LYS A 183 -2.47 7.57 -9.09
CA LYS A 183 -1.83 6.55 -9.95
C LYS A 183 -0.70 7.09 -10.84
N SER A 184 -0.88 8.28 -11.40
CA SER A 184 0.09 8.92 -12.29
C SER A 184 1.34 9.41 -11.56
N THR A 185 1.23 9.64 -10.25
CA THR A 185 2.27 10.26 -9.43
C THR A 185 2.95 9.32 -8.44
N LEU A 186 2.32 8.20 -8.06
CA LEU A 186 2.88 7.21 -7.14
C LEU A 186 4.09 6.47 -7.75
N SER A 187 4.96 5.96 -6.88
CA SER A 187 6.11 5.14 -7.24
C SER A 187 5.71 3.68 -7.49
N VAL A 188 4.79 3.13 -6.71
CA VAL A 188 4.17 1.82 -6.95
C VAL A 188 2.70 2.04 -7.22
N TYR A 189 2.18 1.42 -8.29
CA TYR A 189 0.80 1.63 -8.70
C TYR A 189 0.25 0.41 -9.42
N GLY A 190 -1.06 0.31 -9.37
CA GLY A 190 -1.84 -0.73 -10.01
C GLY A 190 -2.79 -0.16 -11.07
N ASN A 191 -3.93 -0.80 -11.28
CA ASN A 191 -4.89 -0.37 -12.29
C ASN A 191 -6.20 0.14 -11.68
N TRP A 192 -6.27 1.45 -11.50
CA TRP A 192 -7.50 2.21 -11.24
C TRP A 192 -7.57 3.47 -12.10
#